data_AF-F0UQ07-F1
#
_entry.id   AF-F0UQ07-F1
#
_cell.length_a   1.000
_cell.length_b   1.000
_cell.length_c   1.000
_cell.angle_alpha   90.00
_cell.angle_beta   90.00
_cell.angle_gamma   90.00
#
_symmetry.space_group_name_H-M   'P 1'
#
loop_
_entity.id
_entity.type
_entity.pdbx_description
1 polymer ?
#
loop_
_entity_poly.entity_id
_entity_poly.type
_entity_poly.pdbx_seq_one_letter_code
_entity_poly.pdbx_strand_id
1 'polypeptide(L)'
;MTAGFYFGDSDDSDADTNDANYTDANLPFPKPLSRASFISPNFDPATFLSSLTNRHQTLSDLQTELRELSQSLNNELLDLVNENYQDFLSLGSALTGGEEKVEQVRVGLLAFQRDVKGIRDGFEKRIDDISALLEEKKGLRKEVMLAYDLLDIEESIGELEDRLMIVDERDKRKGEIGADGRVDGEGDDDEELHGIIESETEESDGGGDGDGGNASGNGSGSGRVPMVSLSRLGRHIHRYLYIKAMCGRIGEAM
;
A
#
# COMPACT_ATOMS: atom_id res chain seq x y z
N MET A 1 -47.09 38.69 -30.09
CA MET A 1 -48.41 39.23 -30.50
C MET A 1 -48.13 40.51 -31.26
N THR A 2 -48.31 40.49 -32.57
CA THR A 2 -48.03 41.61 -33.49
C THR A 2 -49.17 42.60 -33.45
N ALA A 3 -48.89 43.85 -33.07
CA ALA A 3 -49.84 44.95 -33.14
C ALA A 3 -49.85 45.54 -34.56
N GLY A 4 -51.02 45.48 -35.21
CA GLY A 4 -51.25 46.11 -36.51
C GLY A 4 -51.53 47.60 -36.35
N PHE A 5 -50.84 48.42 -37.14
CA PHE A 5 -51.14 49.83 -37.30
C PHE A 5 -51.91 50.05 -38.62
N TYR A 6 -53.13 50.58 -38.48
CA TYR A 6 -53.99 51.07 -39.56
C TYR A 6 -53.64 52.54 -39.82
N PHE A 7 -53.44 52.94 -41.07
CA PHE A 7 -53.58 54.34 -41.48
C PHE A 7 -54.64 54.45 -42.58
N GLY A 8 -55.50 55.44 -42.38
CA GLY A 8 -56.69 55.70 -43.16
C GLY A 8 -56.44 56.47 -44.46
N ASP A 9 -57.47 56.32 -45.28
CA ASP A 9 -57.88 56.97 -46.51
C ASP A 9 -57.73 58.50 -46.56
N SER A 10 -57.28 59.01 -47.71
CA SER A 10 -57.74 60.28 -48.32
C SER A 10 -57.33 60.33 -49.80
N ASP A 11 -58.36 60.52 -50.60
CA ASP A 11 -58.45 60.58 -52.06
C ASP A 11 -58.02 61.94 -52.66
N ASP A 12 -57.82 61.91 -53.98
CA ASP A 12 -57.73 62.99 -54.98
C ASP A 12 -56.45 63.83 -55.12
N SER A 13 -55.72 63.57 -56.22
CA SER A 13 -55.57 64.53 -57.34
C SER A 13 -54.77 63.92 -58.50
N ASP A 14 -55.46 63.64 -59.61
CA ASP A 14 -54.90 63.37 -60.93
C ASP A 14 -54.08 64.56 -61.44
N ALA A 15 -52.81 64.31 -61.79
CA ALA A 15 -52.04 65.13 -62.72
C ALA A 15 -51.17 64.22 -63.61
N ASP A 16 -51.63 64.11 -64.85
CA ASP A 16 -50.96 63.59 -66.04
C ASP A 16 -49.48 64.01 -66.11
N THR A 17 -48.56 63.07 -65.94
CA THR A 17 -47.28 63.05 -66.66
C THR A 17 -46.74 61.62 -66.73
N ASN A 18 -46.59 61.14 -67.96
CA ASN A 18 -45.83 59.94 -68.30
C ASN A 18 -44.35 60.12 -67.88
N ASP A 19 -43.98 59.68 -66.67
CA ASP A 19 -42.58 59.35 -66.34
C ASP A 19 -42.53 58.17 -65.36
N ALA A 20 -42.75 56.97 -65.90
CA ALA A 20 -42.56 55.72 -65.19
C ALA A 20 -41.06 55.44 -64.97
N ASN A 21 -40.38 56.18 -64.07
CA ASN A 21 -39.10 55.73 -63.52
C ASN A 21 -38.60 56.38 -62.21
N TYR A 22 -39.30 57.32 -61.57
CA TYR A 22 -38.79 57.96 -60.34
C TYR A 22 -39.81 57.98 -59.21
N THR A 23 -40.20 56.79 -58.74
CA THR A 23 -40.76 56.67 -57.39
C THR A 23 -39.59 56.60 -56.39
N ASP A 24 -39.55 57.54 -55.46
CA ASP A 24 -38.65 57.65 -54.30
C ASP A 24 -38.49 56.34 -53.50
N ALA A 25 -39.43 55.40 -53.71
CA ALA A 25 -39.43 54.04 -53.19
C ALA A 25 -38.32 53.10 -53.74
N ASN A 26 -37.54 53.50 -54.76
CA ASN A 26 -36.43 52.71 -55.31
C ASN A 26 -35.03 53.20 -54.86
N LEU A 27 -34.96 54.08 -53.87
CA LEU A 27 -33.69 54.48 -53.27
C LEU A 27 -33.24 53.45 -52.22
N PRO A 28 -31.97 53.02 -52.24
CA PRO A 28 -31.46 52.08 -51.23
C PRO A 28 -31.47 52.74 -49.85
N PHE A 29 -32.15 52.12 -48.89
CA PHE A 29 -32.14 52.58 -47.50
C PHE A 29 -30.70 52.63 -46.96
N PRO A 30 -30.35 53.67 -46.18
CA PRO A 30 -29.05 53.77 -45.58
C PRO A 30 -28.81 52.59 -44.63
N LYS A 31 -27.69 51.89 -44.80
CA LYS A 31 -27.28 50.79 -43.90
C LYS A 31 -27.01 51.36 -42.50
N PRO A 32 -27.51 50.73 -41.42
CA PRO A 32 -27.34 51.24 -40.06
C PRO A 32 -25.84 51.40 -39.69
N LEU A 33 -25.56 52.40 -38.86
CA LEU A 33 -24.23 52.70 -38.34
C LEU A 33 -23.64 51.49 -37.61
N SER A 34 -22.48 51.03 -38.06
CA SER A 34 -21.78 49.91 -37.43
C SER A 34 -20.89 50.40 -36.29
N ARG A 35 -20.99 49.75 -35.12
CA ARG A 35 -20.14 50.02 -33.95
C ARG A 35 -18.64 49.92 -34.27
N ALA A 36 -18.26 49.02 -35.19
CA ALA A 36 -16.89 48.82 -35.63
C ALA A 36 -16.22 50.09 -36.18
N SER A 37 -16.99 51.02 -36.73
CA SER A 37 -16.46 52.27 -37.28
C SER A 37 -15.95 53.25 -36.20
N PHE A 38 -16.36 53.06 -34.95
CA PHE A 38 -16.00 53.92 -33.81
C PHE A 38 -14.85 53.37 -32.96
N ILE A 39 -14.32 52.18 -33.28
CA ILE A 39 -13.28 51.49 -32.49
C ILE A 39 -11.86 51.85 -32.98
N SER A 40 -11.75 52.59 -34.09
CA SER A 40 -10.45 52.96 -34.67
C SER A 40 -9.62 53.79 -33.68
N PRO A 41 -8.33 53.45 -33.44
CA PRO A 41 -7.45 54.20 -32.54
C PRO A 41 -7.25 55.68 -32.94
N ASN A 42 -7.42 55.99 -34.23
CA ASN A 42 -7.27 57.34 -34.80
C ASN A 42 -8.61 57.85 -35.35
N PHE A 43 -9.70 57.63 -34.62
CA PHE A 43 -11.02 58.09 -35.04
C PHE A 43 -11.06 59.62 -35.12
N ASP A 44 -11.36 60.14 -36.32
CA ASP A 44 -11.66 61.55 -36.53
C ASP A 44 -13.11 61.72 -37.02
N PRO A 45 -13.95 62.46 -36.28
CA PRO A 45 -15.35 62.68 -36.64
C PRO A 45 -15.53 63.34 -38.01
N ALA A 46 -14.62 64.24 -38.41
CA ALA A 46 -14.76 64.99 -39.65
C ALA A 46 -14.54 64.08 -40.87
N THR A 47 -13.47 63.28 -40.86
CA THR A 47 -13.22 62.26 -41.88
C THR A 47 -14.30 61.18 -41.88
N PHE A 48 -14.78 60.74 -40.72
CA PHE A 48 -15.90 59.79 -40.62
C PHE A 48 -17.17 60.33 -41.30
N LEU A 49 -17.64 61.52 -40.92
CA LEU A 49 -18.84 62.13 -41.52
C LEU A 49 -18.68 62.35 -43.03
N SER A 50 -17.48 62.72 -43.50
CA SER A 50 -17.19 62.87 -44.93
C SER A 50 -17.24 61.54 -45.71
N SER A 51 -16.94 60.42 -45.07
CA SER A 51 -17.03 59.09 -45.69
C SER A 51 -18.48 58.59 -45.80
N LEU A 52 -19.40 59.16 -45.01
CA LEU A 52 -20.82 58.80 -44.97
C LEU A 52 -21.68 59.56 -46.01
N THR A 53 -21.10 60.53 -46.73
CA THR A 53 -21.80 61.38 -47.70
C THR A 53 -22.49 60.59 -48.83
N ASN A 54 -22.09 59.34 -49.08
CA ASN A 54 -22.69 58.45 -50.09
C ASN A 54 -23.98 57.75 -49.63
N ARG A 55 -24.48 58.02 -48.42
CA ARG A 55 -25.62 57.28 -47.82
C ARG A 55 -27.00 57.90 -48.08
N HIS A 56 -27.11 58.97 -48.87
CA HIS A 56 -28.39 59.62 -49.23
C HIS A 56 -29.35 59.82 -48.03
N GLN A 57 -28.80 60.13 -46.86
CA GLN A 57 -29.53 60.30 -45.60
C GLN A 57 -29.55 61.77 -45.20
N THR A 58 -30.63 62.24 -44.57
CA THR A 58 -30.67 63.61 -44.04
C THR A 58 -29.78 63.75 -42.79
N LEU A 59 -29.27 64.96 -42.55
CA LEU A 59 -28.43 65.21 -41.38
C LEU A 59 -29.21 65.02 -40.06
N SER A 60 -30.51 65.29 -40.06
CA SER A 60 -31.41 65.07 -38.92
C SER A 60 -31.57 63.59 -38.61
N ASP A 61 -31.68 62.74 -39.63
CA ASP A 61 -31.80 61.28 -39.43
C ASP A 61 -30.49 60.70 -38.91
N LEU A 62 -29.34 61.16 -39.44
CA LEU A 62 -28.02 60.75 -38.96
C LEU A 62 -27.78 61.19 -37.50
N GLN A 63 -28.25 62.40 -37.14
CA GLN A 63 -28.17 62.86 -35.75
C GLN A 63 -29.02 62.00 -34.81
N THR A 64 -30.21 61.60 -35.26
CA THR A 64 -31.12 60.76 -34.49
C THR A 64 -30.54 59.36 -34.32
N GLU A 65 -30.02 58.76 -35.40
CA GLU A 65 -29.35 57.45 -35.40
C GLU A 65 -28.14 57.42 -34.48
N LEU A 66 -27.30 58.47 -34.46
CA LEU A 66 -26.17 58.59 -33.53
C LEU A 66 -26.62 58.72 -32.06
N ARG A 67 -27.71 59.42 -31.80
CA ARG A 67 -28.26 59.56 -30.43
C ARG A 67 -28.82 58.23 -29.94
N GLU A 68 -29.55 57.51 -30.79
CA GLU A 68 -30.07 56.17 -30.48
C GLU A 68 -28.93 55.18 -30.23
N LEU A 69 -27.90 55.18 -31.08
CA LEU A 69 -26.72 54.32 -30.90
C LEU A 69 -25.99 54.63 -29.58
N SER A 70 -25.86 55.91 -29.22
CA SER A 70 -25.25 56.34 -27.95
C SER A 70 -26.06 55.90 -26.73
N GLN A 71 -27.39 56.05 -26.78
CA GLN A 71 -28.27 55.60 -25.70
C GLN A 71 -28.26 54.08 -25.56
N SER A 72 -28.31 53.35 -26.67
CA SER A 72 -28.20 51.89 -26.70
C SER A 72 -26.89 51.42 -26.07
N LEU A 73 -25.77 52.04 -26.43
CA LEU A 73 -24.45 51.68 -25.90
C LEU A 73 -24.30 52.02 -24.41
N ASN A 74 -24.97 53.07 -23.93
CA ASN A 74 -24.99 53.41 -22.50
C ASN A 74 -25.79 52.36 -21.70
N ASN A 75 -26.93 51.92 -22.23
CA ASN A 75 -27.70 50.83 -21.64
C ASN A 75 -26.93 49.51 -21.66
N GLU A 76 -26.28 49.17 -22.77
CA GLU A 76 -25.44 47.97 -22.88
C GLU A 76 -24.26 48.02 -21.90
N LEU A 77 -23.65 49.19 -21.68
CA LEU A 77 -22.61 49.37 -20.67
C LEU A 77 -23.16 49.11 -19.26
N LEU A 78 -24.33 49.66 -18.94
CA LEU A 78 -24.98 49.44 -17.65
C LEU A 78 -25.33 47.95 -17.46
N ASP A 79 -25.84 47.30 -18.50
CA ASP A 79 -26.17 45.88 -18.47
C ASP A 79 -24.92 45.02 -18.30
N LEU A 80 -23.83 45.31 -19.03
CA LEU A 80 -22.56 44.61 -18.90
C LEU A 80 -21.94 44.81 -17.51
N VAL A 81 -21.99 46.04 -17.00
CA VAL A 81 -21.53 46.34 -15.64
C VAL A 81 -22.38 45.59 -14.63
N ASN A 82 -23.71 45.59 -14.77
CA ASN A 82 -24.59 44.89 -13.85
C ASN A 82 -24.42 43.36 -13.88
N GLU A 83 -24.25 42.78 -15.08
CA GLU A 83 -23.99 41.35 -15.29
C GLU A 83 -22.66 40.96 -14.63
N ASN A 84 -21.60 41.71 -14.93
CA ASN A 84 -20.26 41.38 -14.44
C ASN A 84 -20.03 41.79 -12.98
N TYR A 85 -20.79 42.75 -12.45
CA TYR A 85 -20.74 43.17 -11.04
C TYR A 85 -21.19 42.05 -10.10
N GLN A 86 -22.20 41.26 -10.49
CA GLN A 86 -22.62 40.09 -9.72
C GLN A 86 -21.53 39.02 -9.69
N ASP A 87 -20.85 38.79 -10.81
CA ASP A 87 -19.74 37.85 -10.88
C ASP A 87 -18.54 38.30 -10.02
N PHE A 88 -18.20 39.59 -10.06
CA PHE A 88 -17.12 40.13 -9.22
C PHE A 88 -17.46 40.12 -7.72
N LEU A 89 -18.71 40.39 -7.34
CA LEU A 89 -19.15 40.26 -5.95
C LEU A 89 -19.12 38.80 -5.48
N SER A 90 -19.60 37.88 -6.33
CA SER A 90 -19.56 36.44 -6.08
C SER A 90 -18.11 35.97 -5.91
N LEU A 91 -17.22 36.35 -6.83
CA LEU A 91 -15.80 36.00 -6.76
C LEU A 91 -15.12 36.63 -5.53
N GLY A 92 -15.39 37.89 -5.23
CA GLY A 92 -14.88 38.56 -4.03
C GLY A 92 -15.36 37.88 -2.74
N SER A 93 -16.63 37.46 -2.70
CA SER A 93 -17.19 36.71 -1.56
C SER A 93 -16.62 35.30 -1.43
N ALA A 94 -16.33 34.62 -2.55
CA ALA A 94 -15.73 33.29 -2.55
C ALA A 94 -14.23 33.33 -2.19
N LEU A 95 -13.53 34.39 -2.59
CA LEU A 95 -12.13 34.62 -2.25
C LEU A 95 -11.98 35.06 -0.79
N THR A 96 -12.95 35.80 -0.27
CA THR A 96 -13.05 36.14 1.16
C THR A 96 -13.34 34.86 1.96
N GLY A 97 -12.35 34.38 2.71
CA GLY A 97 -12.42 33.09 3.41
C GLY A 97 -11.85 31.90 2.63
N GLY A 98 -11.38 32.12 1.40
CA GLY A 98 -10.59 31.11 0.67
C GLY A 98 -9.26 30.81 1.37
N GLU A 99 -8.62 31.83 1.94
CA GLU A 99 -7.38 31.69 2.72
C GLU A 99 -7.57 30.78 3.94
N GLU A 100 -8.69 30.91 4.67
CA GLU A 100 -9.01 30.06 5.82
C GLU A 100 -9.18 28.59 5.42
N LYS A 101 -9.88 28.31 4.30
CA LYS A 101 -10.03 26.94 3.78
C LYS A 101 -8.69 26.34 3.36
N VAL A 102 -7.82 27.13 2.73
CA VAL A 102 -6.48 26.68 2.34
C VAL A 102 -5.64 26.38 3.58
N GLU A 103 -5.70 27.23 4.60
CA GLU A 103 -4.97 26.99 5.85
C GLU A 103 -5.52 25.77 6.59
N GLN A 104 -6.84 25.54 6.60
CA GLN A 104 -7.44 24.33 7.16
C GLN A 104 -6.94 23.06 6.46
N VAL A 105 -6.87 23.07 5.13
CA VAL A 105 -6.32 21.96 4.35
C VAL A 105 -4.84 21.75 4.67
N ARG A 106 -4.07 22.84 4.78
CA ARG A 106 -2.65 22.78 5.15
C ARG A 106 -2.44 22.14 6.52
N VAL A 107 -3.21 22.56 7.52
CA VAL A 107 -3.16 21.97 8.87
C VAL A 107 -3.56 20.50 8.83
N GLY A 108 -4.59 20.14 8.07
CA GLY A 108 -5.00 18.75 7.86
C GLY A 108 -3.90 17.88 7.24
N LEU A 109 -3.19 18.42 6.24
CA LEU A 109 -2.06 17.73 5.61
C LEU A 109 -0.88 17.54 6.56
N LEU A 110 -0.58 18.53 7.42
CA LEU A 110 0.47 18.41 8.43
C LEU A 110 0.13 17.36 9.49
N ALA A 111 -1.13 17.28 9.92
CA ALA A 111 -1.60 16.24 10.82
C ALA A 111 -1.47 14.85 10.17
N PHE A 112 -1.94 14.71 8.92
CA PHE A 112 -1.81 13.47 8.16
C PHE A 112 -0.34 13.04 7.99
N GLN A 113 0.55 13.96 7.65
CA GLN A 113 1.98 13.69 7.54
C GLN A 113 2.55 13.16 8.86
N ARG A 114 2.17 13.77 9.99
CA ARG A 114 2.59 13.31 11.32
C ARG A 114 2.07 11.92 11.62
N ASP A 115 0.81 11.64 11.31
CA ASP A 115 0.18 10.35 11.56
C ASP A 115 0.83 9.24 10.71
N VAL A 116 1.09 9.49 9.43
CA VAL A 116 1.83 8.56 8.55
C VAL A 116 3.24 8.30 9.08
N LYS A 117 3.95 9.34 9.55
CA LYS A 117 5.27 9.18 10.16
C LYS A 117 5.17 8.32 11.43
N GLY A 118 4.17 8.55 12.28
CA GLY A 118 3.94 7.74 13.48
C GLY A 118 3.67 6.27 13.16
N ILE A 119 2.89 6.00 12.12
CA ILE A 119 2.64 4.64 11.62
C ILE A 119 3.96 4.01 11.15
N ARG A 120 4.74 4.71 10.32
CA ARG A 120 6.04 4.21 9.83
C ARG A 120 6.99 3.88 10.98
N ASP A 121 7.12 4.79 11.94
CA ASP A 121 8.00 4.60 13.11
C ASP A 121 7.51 3.42 13.99
N GLY A 122 6.19 3.17 14.03
CA GLY A 122 5.62 1.99 14.67
C GLY A 122 5.91 0.68 13.93
N PHE A 123 5.90 0.70 12.60
CA PHE A 123 6.31 -0.46 11.78
C PHE A 123 7.80 -0.76 11.95
N GLU A 124 8.66 0.26 11.95
CA GLU A 124 10.11 0.08 12.13
C GLU A 124 10.41 -0.63 13.45
N LYS A 125 9.82 -0.16 14.55
CA LYS A 125 9.96 -0.82 15.87
C LYS A 125 9.51 -2.27 15.87
N ARG A 126 8.38 -2.57 15.21
CA ARG A 126 7.89 -3.96 15.11
C ARG A 126 8.83 -4.83 14.29
N ILE A 127 9.44 -4.30 13.23
CA ILE A 127 10.43 -5.01 12.43
C ILE A 127 11.67 -5.30 13.29
N ASP A 128 12.14 -4.31 14.05
CA ASP A 128 13.26 -4.48 14.98
C ASP A 128 12.95 -5.55 16.03
N ASP A 129 11.78 -5.48 16.67
CA ASP A 129 11.33 -6.47 17.67
C ASP A 129 11.26 -7.89 17.07
N ILE A 130 10.69 -8.03 15.87
CA ILE A 130 10.61 -9.32 15.17
C ILE A 130 12.01 -9.84 14.84
N SER A 131 12.92 -8.97 14.41
CA SER A 131 14.29 -9.35 14.09
C SER A 131 15.04 -9.85 15.33
N ALA A 132 14.85 -9.20 16.48
CA ALA A 132 15.42 -9.61 17.75
C ALA A 132 14.87 -10.98 18.20
N LEU A 133 13.54 -11.16 18.13
CA LEU A 133 12.89 -12.43 18.45
C LEU A 133 13.32 -13.57 17.53
N LEU A 134 13.56 -13.29 16.24
CA LEU A 134 14.07 -14.29 15.30
C LEU A 134 15.49 -14.71 15.63
N GLU A 135 16.36 -13.79 16.03
CA GLU A 135 17.73 -14.14 16.44
C GLU A 135 17.73 -14.91 17.76
N GLU A 136 16.87 -14.54 18.72
CA GLU A 136 16.65 -15.31 19.96
C GLU A 136 16.17 -16.73 19.65
N LYS A 137 15.16 -16.88 18.80
CA LYS A 137 14.65 -18.19 18.36
C LYS A 137 15.74 -19.03 17.70
N LYS A 138 16.61 -18.40 16.90
CA LYS A 138 17.74 -19.08 16.26
C LYS A 138 18.80 -19.51 17.28
N GLY A 139 19.07 -18.70 18.30
CA GLY A 139 19.92 -19.04 19.44
C GLY A 139 19.39 -20.26 20.19
N LEU A 140 18.11 -20.22 20.60
CA LEU A 140 17.44 -21.32 21.28
C LEU A 140 17.47 -22.61 20.46
N ARG A 141 17.26 -22.54 19.14
CA ARG A 141 17.38 -23.73 18.28
C ARG A 141 18.77 -24.36 18.31
N LYS A 142 19.83 -23.55 18.34
CA LYS A 142 21.20 -24.08 18.46
C LYS A 142 21.42 -24.75 19.81
N GLU A 143 20.93 -24.13 20.88
CA GLU A 143 21.01 -24.69 22.23
C GLU A 143 20.26 -26.02 22.35
N VAL A 144 19.06 -26.10 21.77
CA VAL A 144 18.28 -27.35 21.70
C VAL A 144 19.01 -28.42 20.90
N MET A 145 19.60 -28.07 19.74
CA MET A 145 20.41 -29.03 18.97
C MET A 145 21.60 -29.54 19.77
N LEU A 146 22.29 -28.65 20.50
CA LEU A 146 23.40 -29.04 21.38
C LEU A 146 22.93 -29.94 22.52
N ALA A 147 21.75 -29.70 23.08
CA ALA A 147 21.18 -30.55 24.13
C ALA A 147 20.88 -31.97 23.61
N TYR A 148 20.33 -32.10 22.40
CA TYR A 148 20.13 -33.41 21.76
C TYR A 148 21.47 -34.11 21.46
N ASP A 149 22.43 -33.38 20.87
CA ASP A 149 23.76 -33.92 20.60
C ASP A 149 24.47 -34.41 21.90
N LEU A 150 24.25 -33.71 23.02
CA LEU A 150 24.78 -34.10 24.33
C LEU A 150 24.07 -35.33 24.90
N LEU A 151 22.74 -35.43 24.74
CA LEU A 151 21.96 -36.60 25.15
C LEU A 151 22.39 -37.84 24.36
N ASP A 152 22.62 -37.70 23.06
CA ASP A 152 23.13 -38.78 22.20
C ASP A 152 24.52 -39.24 22.66
N ILE A 153 25.38 -38.32 23.11
CA ILE A 153 26.66 -38.68 23.71
C ILE A 153 26.47 -39.45 25.01
N GLU A 154 25.59 -39.00 25.91
CA GLU A 154 25.30 -39.67 27.17
C GLU A 154 24.83 -41.12 26.94
N GLU A 155 23.87 -41.33 26.05
CA GLU A 155 23.40 -42.66 25.69
C GLU A 155 24.53 -43.52 25.12
N SER A 156 25.33 -42.97 24.19
CA SER A 156 26.42 -43.70 23.57
C SER A 156 27.55 -44.06 24.55
N ILE A 157 27.78 -43.23 25.58
CA ILE A 157 28.71 -43.51 26.67
C ILE A 157 28.13 -44.59 27.58
N GLY A 158 26.85 -44.50 27.97
CA GLY A 158 26.18 -45.52 28.78
C GLY A 158 26.21 -46.90 28.12
N GLU A 159 25.89 -46.97 26.82
CA GLU A 159 26.03 -48.23 26.05
C GLU A 159 27.46 -48.77 26.04
N LEU A 160 28.46 -47.87 26.04
CA LEU A 160 29.87 -48.26 26.07
C LEU A 160 30.26 -48.77 27.45
N GLU A 161 29.83 -48.11 28.53
CA GLU A 161 30.10 -48.46 29.93
C GLU A 161 29.49 -49.82 30.30
N ASP A 162 28.22 -50.04 29.96
CA ASP A 162 27.52 -51.31 30.15
C ASP A 162 28.26 -52.47 29.48
N ARG A 163 28.69 -52.27 28.23
CA ARG A 163 29.40 -53.30 27.46
C ARG A 163 30.85 -53.48 27.89
N LEU A 164 31.47 -52.43 28.44
CA LEU A 164 32.80 -52.53 29.06
C LEU A 164 32.72 -53.13 30.48
N MET A 165 31.53 -53.41 30.99
CA MET A 165 31.30 -53.92 32.35
C MET A 165 31.92 -52.98 33.41
N ILE A 166 32.04 -51.69 33.10
CA ILE A 166 32.38 -50.66 34.08
C ILE A 166 31.07 -50.36 34.82
N VAL A 167 30.69 -51.26 35.71
CA VAL A 167 29.56 -51.03 36.61
C VAL A 167 29.96 -49.88 37.53
N ASP A 168 29.15 -48.82 37.56
CA ASP A 168 29.32 -47.76 38.55
C ASP A 168 29.11 -48.38 39.95
N GLU A 169 30.18 -48.50 40.74
CA GLU A 169 30.13 -48.96 42.15
C GLU A 169 29.26 -48.04 43.04
N ARG A 170 28.66 -46.99 42.46
CA ARG A 170 27.64 -46.13 43.07
C ARG A 170 26.24 -46.76 43.05
N ASP A 171 25.86 -47.54 42.03
CA ASP A 171 24.51 -48.13 41.95
C ASP A 171 24.33 -49.38 42.81
N LYS A 172 25.42 -50.10 43.10
CA LYS A 172 25.38 -51.22 44.08
C LYS A 172 25.09 -50.76 45.52
N ARG A 173 25.23 -49.46 45.82
CA ARG A 173 24.97 -48.90 47.17
C ARG A 173 23.56 -48.34 47.37
N LYS A 174 22.77 -48.17 46.31
CA LYS A 174 21.37 -47.71 46.40
C LYS A 174 20.34 -48.84 46.47
N GLY A 175 20.74 -50.10 46.22
CA GLY A 175 19.85 -51.27 46.22
C GLY A 175 19.51 -51.87 47.60
N GLU A 176 20.11 -51.38 48.68
CA GLU A 176 19.86 -51.86 50.04
C GLU A 176 19.60 -50.67 50.98
N ILE A 177 18.48 -49.95 50.83
CA ILE A 177 17.75 -49.25 51.92
C ILE A 177 16.44 -48.72 51.29
N GLY A 178 15.31 -49.13 51.85
CA GLY A 178 14.05 -48.36 51.72
C GLY A 178 12.96 -49.00 50.88
N ALA A 179 12.49 -50.18 51.28
CA ALA A 179 11.10 -50.54 51.08
C ALA A 179 10.22 -49.71 52.03
N ASP A 180 9.08 -49.26 51.51
CA ASP A 180 7.93 -48.65 52.18
C ASP A 180 7.77 -47.13 52.05
N GLY A 181 6.68 -46.73 51.41
CA GLY A 181 6.34 -45.34 51.08
C GLY A 181 5.33 -45.24 49.94
N ARG A 182 4.14 -45.82 50.12
CA ARG A 182 2.96 -45.51 49.28
C ARG A 182 2.66 -44.02 49.36
N VAL A 183 2.49 -43.37 48.21
CA VAL A 183 1.75 -42.11 48.08
C VAL A 183 0.84 -42.26 46.86
N ASP A 184 -0.44 -42.46 47.14
CA ASP A 184 -1.54 -42.26 46.20
C ASP A 184 -1.63 -40.76 45.89
N GLY A 185 -1.69 -40.41 44.61
CA GLY A 185 -1.84 -39.04 44.13
C GLY A 185 -2.36 -39.03 42.70
N GLU A 186 -3.68 -39.05 42.59
CA GLU A 186 -4.42 -38.85 41.34
C GLU A 186 -4.08 -37.48 40.73
N GLY A 187 -3.85 -37.47 39.42
CA GLY A 187 -3.56 -36.29 38.62
C GLY A 187 -3.79 -36.63 37.15
N ASP A 188 -5.07 -36.67 36.80
CA ASP A 188 -5.63 -36.58 35.46
C ASP A 188 -5.04 -35.35 34.76
N ASP A 189 -4.51 -35.49 33.53
CA ASP A 189 -4.38 -34.45 32.49
C ASP A 189 -3.63 -35.05 31.28
N ASP A 190 -4.28 -35.98 30.57
CA ASP A 190 -3.84 -36.48 29.26
C ASP A 190 -4.27 -35.49 28.16
N GLU A 191 -3.46 -34.46 27.90
CA GLU A 191 -3.61 -33.61 26.72
C GLU A 191 -2.83 -34.22 25.53
N GLU A 192 -3.60 -34.61 24.51
CA GLU A 192 -3.17 -35.12 23.22
C GLU A 192 -2.16 -34.19 22.52
N LEU A 193 -0.93 -34.66 22.29
CA LEU A 193 -0.02 -34.07 21.30
C LEU A 193 0.63 -35.16 20.43
N HIS A 194 -0.17 -35.74 19.54
CA HIS A 194 0.35 -36.58 18.46
C HIS A 194 0.79 -35.70 17.27
N GLY A 195 2.02 -35.19 17.35
CA GLY A 195 2.70 -34.53 16.24
C GLY A 195 3.28 -35.56 15.28
N ILE A 196 2.52 -35.87 14.23
CA ILE A 196 2.94 -36.65 13.06
C ILE A 196 4.16 -35.96 12.41
N ILE A 197 5.31 -36.62 12.40
CA ILE A 197 6.40 -36.33 11.45
C ILE A 197 6.72 -37.64 10.73
N GLU A 198 6.13 -37.77 9.55
CA GLU A 198 6.48 -38.75 8.54
C GLU A 198 7.89 -38.45 8.03
N SER A 199 8.85 -39.32 8.36
CA SER A 199 10.12 -39.39 7.67
C SER A 199 10.10 -40.62 6.76
N GLU A 200 9.91 -40.35 5.48
CA GLU A 200 10.07 -41.29 4.38
C GLU A 200 11.55 -41.67 4.26
N THR A 201 11.87 -42.96 4.40
CA THR A 201 13.12 -43.54 3.87
C THR A 201 12.83 -44.92 3.30
N GLU A 202 13.06 -45.04 1.99
CA GLU A 202 12.99 -46.23 1.17
C GLU A 202 14.03 -47.30 1.53
N GLU A 203 13.58 -48.56 1.50
CA GLU A 203 14.19 -49.75 0.90
C GLU A 203 15.70 -50.06 1.12
N SER A 204 16.02 -51.21 1.74
CA SER A 204 16.74 -52.30 1.04
C SER A 204 16.96 -53.56 1.91
N ASP A 205 16.80 -54.68 1.23
CA ASP A 205 16.90 -56.10 1.55
C ASP A 205 18.27 -56.59 2.11
N GLY A 206 18.25 -57.72 2.82
CA GLY A 206 19.48 -58.43 3.22
C GLY A 206 19.28 -59.47 4.33
N GLY A 207 18.67 -60.61 4.01
CA GLY A 207 18.56 -61.77 4.90
C GLY A 207 19.92 -62.43 5.27
N GLY A 208 19.91 -63.26 6.32
CA GLY A 208 21.02 -64.13 6.67
C GLY A 208 20.93 -64.72 8.07
N ASP A 209 20.43 -65.96 8.13
CA ASP A 209 20.35 -66.86 9.29
C ASP A 209 21.63 -67.00 10.13
N GLY A 210 21.50 -67.39 11.40
CA GLY A 210 22.62 -68.00 12.10
C GLY A 210 22.57 -68.10 13.63
N ASP A 211 21.85 -69.10 14.11
CA ASP A 211 22.24 -69.99 15.21
C ASP A 211 22.30 -69.46 16.66
N GLY A 212 21.26 -69.80 17.41
CA GLY A 212 21.21 -69.74 18.86
C GLY A 212 21.97 -70.91 19.51
N GLY A 213 23.24 -70.68 19.83
CA GLY A 213 24.05 -71.56 20.66
C GLY A 213 23.85 -71.29 22.15
N ASN A 214 22.92 -72.02 22.77
CA ASN A 214 22.83 -72.22 24.22
C ASN A 214 24.06 -73.02 24.69
N ALA A 215 24.84 -72.49 25.64
CA ALA A 215 25.84 -73.26 26.36
C ALA A 215 25.81 -72.90 27.85
N SER A 216 25.03 -73.69 28.58
CA SER A 216 25.16 -73.88 30.03
C SER A 216 26.54 -74.48 30.35
N GLY A 217 27.24 -73.87 31.30
CA GLY A 217 28.54 -74.33 31.80
C GLY A 217 28.84 -73.75 33.17
N ASN A 218 28.43 -74.47 34.20
CA ASN A 218 28.70 -74.18 35.61
C ASN A 218 30.11 -74.67 36.01
N GLY A 219 30.88 -73.91 36.79
CA GLY A 219 32.03 -74.45 37.51
C GLY A 219 33.26 -73.52 37.72
N SER A 220 33.32 -72.92 38.91
CA SER A 220 34.48 -72.56 39.75
C SER A 220 35.84 -72.15 39.14
N GLY A 221 36.30 -70.98 39.58
CA GLY A 221 37.67 -70.82 40.08
C GLY A 221 38.61 -69.91 39.26
N SER A 222 39.26 -69.00 39.99
CA SER A 222 40.43 -68.19 39.62
C SER A 222 40.12 -66.83 38.97
N GLY A 223 40.56 -65.78 39.67
CA GLY A 223 40.51 -64.39 39.25
C GLY A 223 41.34 -64.12 38.00
N ARG A 224 40.78 -64.48 36.84
CA ARG A 224 41.24 -64.03 35.54
C ARG A 224 40.35 -62.87 35.12
N VAL A 225 40.97 -61.71 34.98
CA VAL A 225 40.39 -60.53 34.34
C VAL A 225 39.71 -60.98 33.03
N PRO A 226 38.45 -60.62 32.77
CA PRO A 226 37.75 -61.03 31.56
C PRO A 226 38.49 -60.48 30.34
N MET A 227 39.18 -61.35 29.61
CA MET A 227 39.93 -60.98 28.42
C MET A 227 38.93 -60.72 27.29
N VAL A 228 38.73 -59.44 26.97
CA VAL A 228 37.89 -58.99 25.86
C VAL A 228 38.50 -59.50 24.54
N SER A 229 37.71 -60.15 23.69
CA SER A 229 38.24 -60.67 22.41
C SER A 229 38.71 -59.53 21.50
N LEU A 230 39.74 -59.76 20.69
CA LEU A 230 40.36 -58.72 19.84
C LEU A 230 39.34 -58.03 18.91
N SER A 231 38.36 -58.79 18.42
CA SER A 231 37.26 -58.27 17.60
C SER A 231 36.26 -57.42 18.41
N ARG A 232 36.03 -57.76 19.69
CA ARG A 232 35.24 -56.93 20.60
C ARG A 232 35.98 -55.64 20.91
N LEU A 233 37.27 -55.70 21.23
CA LEU A 233 38.12 -54.52 21.45
C LEU A 233 38.17 -53.62 20.20
N GLY A 234 38.30 -54.18 19.00
CA GLY A 234 38.24 -53.44 17.75
C GLY A 234 36.90 -52.72 17.53
N ARG A 235 35.78 -53.34 17.95
CA ARG A 235 34.45 -52.71 17.88
C ARG A 235 34.28 -51.60 18.92
N HIS A 236 34.85 -51.77 20.12
CA HIS A 236 34.89 -50.71 21.14
C HIS A 236 35.73 -49.51 20.71
N ILE A 237 36.87 -49.75 20.07
CA ILE A 237 37.74 -48.67 19.55
C ILE A 237 37.01 -47.86 18.47
N HIS A 238 36.31 -48.51 17.53
CA HIS A 238 35.54 -47.78 16.51
C HIS A 238 34.42 -46.93 17.11
N ARG A 239 33.69 -47.44 18.12
CA ARG A 239 32.66 -46.65 18.82
C ARG A 239 33.26 -45.52 19.66
N TYR A 240 34.38 -45.74 20.33
CA TYR A 240 35.11 -44.67 21.02
C TYR A 240 35.59 -43.57 20.05
N LEU A 241 36.09 -43.95 18.88
CA LEU A 241 36.49 -43.00 17.84
C LEU A 241 35.28 -42.24 17.27
N TYR A 242 34.13 -42.89 17.16
CA TYR A 242 32.87 -42.25 16.78
C TYR A 242 32.43 -41.20 17.82
N ILE A 243 32.44 -41.55 19.11
CA ILE A 243 32.13 -40.61 20.21
C ILE A 243 33.15 -39.46 20.20
N LYS A 244 34.44 -39.75 20.03
CA LYS A 244 35.48 -38.71 19.92
C LYS A 244 35.27 -37.77 18.74
N ALA A 245 34.79 -38.28 17.61
CA ALA A 245 34.47 -37.48 16.43
C ALA A 245 33.18 -36.64 16.63
N MET A 246 32.16 -37.20 17.28
CA MET A 246 30.94 -36.49 17.70
C MET A 246 31.28 -35.34 18.66
N CYS A 247 32.04 -35.61 19.74
CA CYS A 247 32.49 -34.58 20.67
C CYS A 247 33.35 -33.51 19.98
N GLY A 248 34.19 -33.89 19.02
CA GLY A 248 34.98 -32.95 18.22
C GLY A 248 34.12 -32.01 17.40
N ARG A 249 33.09 -32.54 16.71
CA ARG A 249 32.12 -31.74 15.94
C ARG A 249 31.34 -30.76 16.82
N ILE A 250 30.92 -31.19 18.00
CA ILE A 250 30.16 -30.33 18.93
C ILE A 250 31.08 -29.23 19.50
N GLY A 251 32.33 -29.57 19.83
CA GLY A 251 33.33 -28.61 20.29
C GLY A 251 33.77 -27.59 19.22
N GLU A 252 33.58 -27.89 17.93
CA GLU A 252 33.86 -26.98 16.81
C GLU A 252 32.63 -26.13 16.43
N ALA A 253 31.42 -26.53 16.86
CA ALA A 253 30.16 -25.83 16.65
C ALA A 253 29.81 -24.82 17.77
N MET A 254 30.55 -24.86 18.89
CA MET A 254 30.47 -23.93 20.03
C MET A 254 31.37 -22.71 19.85
#